data_AF-K1QRC6-F1
#
_entry.id   AF-K1QRC6-F1
#
_cell.length_a   1.000
_cell.length_b   1.000
_cell.length_c   1.000
_cell.angle_alpha   90.00
_cell.angle_beta   90.00
_cell.angle_gamma   90.00
#
_symmetry.space_group_name_H-M   'P 1'
#
loop_
_entity.id
_entity.type
_entity.pdbx_description
1 polymer ?
#
loop_
_entity_poly.entity_id
_entity_poly.type
_entity_poly.pdbx_seq_one_letter_code
_entity_poly.pdbx_strand_id
1 'polypeptide(L)'
;MGSLRQITKLSENGLRNAGTKADVDENIKKFKEENFEKIPDPEQLDHFRKTQSTDQLVESMKNPPPMGTHTLPHPIWSEEELHSVKVTHKPPEGFVDKLAFRSVKLLRSTFDLLTGFNWGERTEKKWVLRICFLETVAGVPGMVAAMTRHLHSLRRLKRDHGWIHTLLEEAENERMHLMTALQLRQPSWLFRSGVIVSQGAFVTMFSIAYLLSPRFCHRFVGYLEEEAVFTYSKCLKDIESGSLKHWQIKAAPDVAIRYWKLPETASMKDVVLAIRADEAHHRVVNHTLASMKEDEYNPYEPGK
;
A
#
# COMPACT_ATOMS: atom_id res chain seq x y z
N MET A 1 24.05 35.24 16.04
CA MET A 1 22.84 35.92 15.51
C MET A 1 22.55 35.36 14.13
N GLY A 2 21.52 34.54 14.00
CA GLY A 2 21.11 33.95 12.72
C GLY A 2 20.29 32.67 12.96
N SER A 3 19.14 32.58 12.29
CA SER A 3 18.27 31.39 12.19
C SER A 3 17.17 31.18 13.25
N LEU A 4 16.27 32.16 13.41
CA LEU A 4 14.92 31.94 13.97
C LEU A 4 13.78 32.52 13.11
N ARG A 5 14.08 32.99 11.88
CA ARG A 5 13.14 33.75 11.03
C ARG A 5 12.43 32.96 9.92
N GLN A 6 12.50 31.64 9.90
CA GLN A 6 11.87 30.86 8.82
C GLN A 6 10.60 30.08 9.20
N ILE A 7 10.14 30.11 10.45
CA ILE A 7 8.95 29.34 10.86
C ILE A 7 7.63 30.12 10.61
N THR A 8 7.68 31.42 10.32
CA THR A 8 6.49 32.29 10.35
C THR A 8 5.77 32.50 9.01
N LYS A 9 6.08 31.75 7.95
CA LYS A 9 5.50 31.97 6.60
C LYS A 9 4.56 30.88 6.07
N LEU A 10 4.02 30.02 6.93
CA LEU A 10 3.09 28.96 6.52
C LEU A 10 1.65 29.14 7.04
N SER A 11 1.30 30.26 7.68
CA SER A 11 -0.05 30.44 8.28
C SER A 11 -1.07 31.17 7.40
N GLU A 12 -0.78 31.49 6.14
CA GLU A 12 -1.73 32.23 5.27
C GLU A 12 -2.72 31.34 4.51
N ASN A 13 -2.49 30.02 4.46
CA ASN A 13 -3.51 29.09 3.97
C ASN A 13 -4.18 28.40 5.16
N GLY A 14 -5.38 28.87 5.49
CA GLY A 14 -6.14 28.51 6.67
C GLY A 14 -6.41 27.01 6.78
N LEU A 15 -5.55 26.31 7.53
CA LEU A 15 -5.80 25.04 8.21
C LEU A 15 -4.71 24.89 9.28
N ARG A 16 -5.13 24.84 10.56
CA ARG A 16 -4.33 24.71 11.81
C ARG A 16 -4.00 26.00 12.57
N ASN A 17 -5.02 26.74 13.03
CA ASN A 17 -4.84 27.67 14.15
C ASN A 17 -5.53 27.10 15.40
N ALA A 18 -4.73 26.58 16.34
CA ALA A 18 -5.20 25.97 17.60
C ALA A 18 -5.58 26.98 18.70
N GLY A 19 -5.69 28.27 18.36
CA GLY A 19 -6.03 29.35 19.28
C GLY A 19 -5.74 30.72 18.64
N THR A 20 -6.30 31.78 19.21
CA THR A 20 -5.85 33.15 18.92
C THR A 20 -4.42 33.35 19.44
N LYS A 21 -3.73 34.39 18.97
CA LYS A 21 -2.39 34.72 19.47
C LYS A 21 -2.37 34.90 21.00
N ALA A 22 -3.45 35.45 21.58
CA ALA A 22 -3.60 35.59 23.02
C ALA A 22 -3.70 34.23 23.74
N ASP A 23 -4.46 33.28 23.18
CA ASP A 23 -4.57 31.91 23.72
C ASP A 23 -3.23 31.18 23.66
N VAL A 24 -2.47 31.39 22.59
CA VAL A 24 -1.12 30.83 22.43
C VAL A 24 -0.16 31.43 23.46
N ASP A 25 -0.18 32.75 23.63
CA ASP A 25 0.68 33.46 24.59
C ASP A 25 0.34 33.09 26.05
N GLU A 26 -0.94 32.93 26.39
CA GLU A 26 -1.41 32.47 27.70
C GLU A 26 -1.02 31.00 27.97
N ASN A 27 -1.18 30.12 26.98
CA ASN A 27 -0.77 28.72 27.10
C ASN A 27 0.76 28.58 27.24
N ILE A 28 1.54 29.40 26.53
CA ILE A 28 3.00 29.46 26.70
C ILE A 28 3.36 29.94 28.10
N LYS A 29 2.63 30.91 28.66
CA LYS A 29 2.84 31.39 30.02
C LYS A 29 2.51 30.30 31.05
N LYS A 30 1.36 29.62 30.95
CA LYS A 30 0.97 28.50 31.82
C LYS A 30 1.96 27.33 31.74
N PHE A 31 2.45 27.02 30.54
CA PHE A 31 3.48 25.99 30.32
C PHE A 31 4.81 26.35 31.01
N LYS A 32 5.22 27.62 30.96
CA LYS A 32 6.41 28.13 31.65
C LYS A 32 6.27 28.19 33.17
N GLU A 33 5.03 28.29 33.66
CA GLU A 33 4.70 28.33 35.10
C GLU A 33 4.40 26.92 35.68
N GLU A 34 4.73 25.84 34.94
CA GLU A 34 4.55 24.42 35.31
C GLU A 34 3.12 24.01 35.72
N ASN A 35 2.11 24.82 35.38
CA ASN A 35 0.75 24.66 35.88
C ASN A 35 -0.07 23.72 34.98
N PHE A 36 0.37 22.46 34.87
CA PHE A 36 -0.23 21.43 34.01
C PHE A 36 -1.45 20.72 34.62
N GLU A 37 -1.73 20.92 35.92
CA GLU A 37 -2.78 20.18 36.63
C GLU A 37 -4.21 20.60 36.25
N LYS A 38 -4.38 21.79 35.67
CA LYS A 38 -5.67 22.25 35.13
C LYS A 38 -5.70 22.07 33.62
N ILE A 39 -5.97 20.85 33.18
CA ILE A 39 -6.31 20.57 31.77
C ILE A 39 -7.70 21.18 31.53
N PRO A 40 -7.84 22.23 30.69
CA PRO A 40 -9.14 22.79 30.37
C PRO A 40 -10.02 21.74 29.69
N ASP A 41 -11.32 21.79 29.99
CA ASP A 41 -12.31 20.94 29.36
C ASP A 41 -12.22 21.10 27.82
N PRO A 42 -11.96 20.02 27.05
CA PRO A 42 -11.88 20.07 25.60
C PRO A 42 -13.14 20.66 24.94
N GLU A 43 -14.31 20.53 25.57
CA GLU A 43 -15.57 21.09 25.08
C GLU A 43 -15.64 22.62 25.21
N GLN A 44 -14.79 23.20 26.06
CA GLN A 44 -14.70 24.65 26.31
C GLN A 44 -13.61 25.31 25.46
N LEU A 45 -12.83 24.53 24.69
CA LEU A 45 -11.80 25.05 23.81
C LEU A 45 -12.38 25.41 22.44
N ASP A 46 -12.20 26.68 22.06
CA ASP A 46 -12.71 27.27 20.82
C ASP A 46 -12.32 26.51 19.53
N HIS A 47 -11.21 25.74 19.55
CA HIS A 47 -10.66 25.08 18.36
C HIS A 47 -11.25 23.70 18.04
N PHE A 48 -11.95 23.04 18.98
CA PHE A 48 -12.63 21.76 18.71
C PHE A 48 -14.09 21.92 18.26
N ARG A 49 -14.71 23.09 18.49
CA ARG A 49 -16.11 23.35 18.13
C ARG A 49 -16.28 24.25 16.89
N LYS A 50 -15.26 25.02 16.50
CA LYS A 50 -15.37 26.00 15.39
C LYS A 50 -14.87 25.53 14.03
N THR A 51 -14.36 24.29 13.89
CA THR A 51 -13.60 23.92 12.68
C THR A 51 -14.37 23.09 11.64
N GLN A 52 -15.62 22.73 11.90
CA GLN A 52 -16.65 22.48 10.89
C GLN A 52 -17.99 22.47 11.62
N SER A 53 -19.00 23.22 11.17
CA SER A 53 -20.33 23.04 11.74
C SER A 53 -20.76 21.59 11.54
N THR A 54 -21.55 21.02 12.46
CA THR A 54 -22.10 19.66 12.29
C THR A 54 -22.75 19.50 10.91
N ASP A 55 -23.35 20.57 10.39
CA ASP A 55 -23.92 20.61 9.04
C ASP A 55 -22.86 20.50 7.93
N GLN A 56 -21.69 21.14 8.06
CA GLN A 56 -20.57 20.99 7.11
C GLN A 56 -19.95 19.59 7.16
N LEU A 57 -19.84 18.98 8.34
CA LEU A 57 -19.42 17.59 8.48
C LEU A 57 -20.43 16.64 7.82
N VAL A 58 -21.72 16.80 8.12
CA VAL A 58 -22.80 16.02 7.50
C VAL A 58 -22.82 16.21 5.99
N GLU A 59 -22.60 17.43 5.49
CA GLU A 59 -22.54 17.70 4.04
C GLU A 59 -21.29 17.08 3.39
N SER A 60 -20.14 17.11 4.06
CA SER A 60 -18.92 16.42 3.59
C SER A 60 -19.06 14.90 3.57
N MET A 61 -19.88 14.34 4.47
CA MET A 61 -20.23 12.91 4.47
C MET A 61 -21.19 12.54 3.35
N LYS A 62 -22.03 13.47 2.87
CA LYS A 62 -22.88 13.25 1.69
C LYS A 62 -22.06 13.19 0.39
N ASN A 63 -20.94 13.92 0.33
CA ASN A 63 -20.03 13.96 -0.80
C ASN A 63 -18.62 13.52 -0.37
N PRO A 64 -18.43 12.22 -0.05
CA PRO A 64 -17.13 11.73 0.40
C PRO A 64 -16.08 11.99 -0.68
N PRO A 65 -14.83 12.32 -0.29
CA PRO A 65 -13.77 12.55 -1.25
C PRO A 65 -13.60 11.30 -2.13
N PRO A 66 -13.36 11.46 -3.44
CA PRO A 66 -13.21 10.33 -4.34
C PRO A 66 -12.13 9.34 -3.85
N MET A 67 -12.34 8.05 -4.07
CA MET A 67 -11.34 7.03 -3.73
C MET A 67 -10.01 7.32 -4.44
N GLY A 68 -8.89 7.17 -3.70
CA GLY A 68 -7.53 7.50 -4.18
C GLY A 68 -7.08 8.93 -3.92
N THR A 69 -7.81 9.71 -3.12
CA THR A 69 -7.45 11.09 -2.72
C THR A 69 -6.53 11.16 -1.50
N HIS A 70 -6.65 10.18 -0.60
CA HIS A 70 -5.82 10.05 0.60
C HIS A 70 -4.93 8.84 0.44
N THR A 71 -3.68 9.08 0.03
CA THR A 71 -2.69 8.04 -0.25
C THR A 71 -1.36 8.45 0.34
N LEU A 72 -0.59 7.47 0.79
CA LEU A 72 0.82 7.63 1.10
C LEU A 72 1.58 8.06 -0.16
N PRO A 73 2.72 8.77 -0.03
CA PRO A 73 3.62 9.00 -1.14
C PRO A 73 4.07 7.67 -1.74
N HIS A 74 3.76 7.45 -3.02
CA HIS A 74 4.05 6.22 -3.76
C HIS A 74 4.65 6.60 -5.14
N PRO A 75 5.37 5.68 -5.80
CA PRO A 75 5.97 5.95 -7.10
C PRO A 75 4.93 6.34 -8.15
N ILE A 76 5.26 7.32 -8.99
CA ILE A 76 4.49 7.67 -10.18
C ILE A 76 5.37 7.37 -11.39
N TRP A 77 4.97 6.37 -12.16
CA TRP A 77 5.78 5.82 -13.25
C TRP A 77 5.73 6.68 -14.50
N SER A 78 6.90 6.90 -15.10
CA SER A 78 7.02 7.39 -16.47
C SER A 78 6.69 6.29 -17.48
N GLU A 79 6.33 6.69 -18.69
CA GLU A 79 6.06 5.75 -19.80
C GLU A 79 7.27 4.83 -20.07
N GLU A 80 8.48 5.36 -19.99
CA GLU A 80 9.71 4.57 -20.16
C GLU A 80 9.83 3.48 -19.08
N GLU A 81 9.59 3.83 -17.82
CA GLU A 81 9.64 2.88 -16.70
C GLU A 81 8.62 1.77 -16.87
N LEU A 82 7.36 2.11 -17.21
CA LEU A 82 6.28 1.15 -17.43
C LEU A 82 6.64 0.07 -18.47
N HIS A 83 7.30 0.47 -19.56
CA HIS A 83 7.69 -0.44 -20.65
C HIS A 83 9.06 -1.10 -20.43
N SER A 84 9.87 -0.59 -19.50
CA SER A 84 11.18 -1.17 -19.16
C SER A 84 11.10 -2.40 -18.24
N VAL A 85 9.96 -2.63 -17.59
CA VAL A 85 9.77 -3.72 -16.63
C VAL A 85 10.00 -5.09 -17.27
N LYS A 86 10.93 -5.86 -16.70
CA LYS A 86 11.28 -7.22 -17.13
C LYS A 86 10.84 -8.26 -16.10
N VAL A 87 10.45 -9.42 -16.61
CA VAL A 87 10.38 -10.65 -15.82
C VAL A 87 11.81 -11.08 -15.49
N THR A 88 12.16 -11.08 -14.22
CA THR A 88 13.48 -11.50 -13.73
C THR A 88 13.31 -12.55 -12.64
N HIS A 89 14.39 -13.27 -12.35
CA HIS A 89 14.43 -14.24 -11.26
C HIS A 89 15.73 -14.09 -10.48
N LYS A 90 15.64 -13.93 -9.16
CA LYS A 90 16.79 -14.04 -8.25
C LYS A 90 17.00 -15.51 -7.87
N PRO A 91 18.17 -16.12 -8.17
CA PRO A 91 18.45 -17.47 -7.71
C PRO A 91 18.41 -17.60 -6.17
N PRO A 92 17.75 -18.65 -5.62
CA PRO A 92 17.68 -18.86 -4.17
C PRO A 92 19.01 -19.36 -3.60
N GLU A 93 19.54 -18.61 -2.63
CA GLU A 93 20.82 -18.88 -1.97
C GLU A 93 20.61 -19.34 -0.52
N GLY A 94 21.21 -20.48 -0.16
CA GLY A 94 21.06 -21.06 1.17
C GLY A 94 19.69 -21.71 1.41
N PHE A 95 19.44 -22.13 2.67
CA PHE A 95 18.24 -22.87 3.02
C PHE A 95 16.98 -22.00 3.04
N VAL A 96 17.06 -20.81 3.65
CA VAL A 96 15.92 -19.90 3.82
C VAL A 96 15.34 -19.46 2.48
N ASP A 97 16.18 -19.04 1.54
CA ASP A 97 15.73 -18.59 0.23
C ASP A 97 15.13 -19.76 -0.58
N LYS A 98 15.72 -20.96 -0.49
CA LYS A 98 15.17 -22.15 -1.14
C LYS A 98 13.80 -22.53 -0.58
N LEU A 99 13.62 -22.40 0.74
CA LEU A 99 12.34 -22.64 1.39
C LEU A 99 11.30 -21.60 0.94
N ALA A 100 11.65 -20.31 0.96
CA ALA A 100 10.78 -19.23 0.51
C ALA A 100 10.32 -19.43 -0.95
N PHE A 101 11.26 -19.72 -1.86
CA PHE A 101 10.96 -19.99 -3.25
C PHE A 101 10.01 -21.18 -3.43
N ARG A 102 10.31 -22.31 -2.77
CA ARG A 102 9.47 -23.51 -2.84
C ARG A 102 8.07 -23.26 -2.30
N SER A 103 7.94 -22.50 -1.21
CA SER A 103 6.64 -22.12 -0.65
C SER A 103 5.82 -21.31 -1.65
N VAL A 104 6.41 -20.32 -2.33
CA VAL A 104 5.73 -19.54 -3.38
C VAL A 104 5.30 -20.43 -4.55
N LYS A 105 6.19 -21.29 -5.06
CA LYS A 105 5.86 -22.20 -6.17
C LYS A 105 4.74 -23.18 -5.80
N LEU A 106 4.74 -23.68 -4.56
CA LEU A 106 3.69 -24.54 -4.05
C LEU A 106 2.35 -23.78 -3.99
N LEU A 107 2.31 -22.62 -3.34
CA LEU A 107 1.11 -21.79 -3.22
C LEU A 107 0.54 -21.42 -4.59
N ARG A 108 1.39 -20.98 -5.51
CA ARG A 108 0.98 -20.67 -6.88
C ARG A 108 0.35 -21.89 -7.56
N SER A 109 1.01 -23.04 -7.51
CA SER A 109 0.54 -24.26 -8.18
C SER A 109 -0.79 -24.73 -7.59
N THR A 110 -0.92 -24.71 -6.26
CA THR A 110 -2.17 -25.04 -5.57
C THR A 110 -3.29 -24.06 -5.93
N PHE A 111 -3.01 -22.75 -5.93
CA PHE A 111 -3.99 -21.73 -6.26
C PHE A 111 -4.47 -21.84 -7.73
N ASP A 112 -3.53 -21.98 -8.67
CA ASP A 112 -3.84 -22.13 -10.09
C ASP A 112 -4.68 -23.39 -10.36
N LEU A 113 -4.41 -24.48 -9.61
CA LEU A 113 -5.18 -25.72 -9.67
C LEU A 113 -6.60 -25.55 -9.11
N LEU A 114 -6.73 -25.03 -7.88
CA LEU A 114 -8.04 -24.88 -7.21
C LEU A 114 -8.97 -23.91 -7.92
N THR A 115 -8.41 -22.88 -8.55
CA THR A 115 -9.19 -21.86 -9.30
C THR A 115 -9.46 -22.26 -10.74
N GLY A 116 -8.81 -23.30 -11.26
CA GLY A 116 -8.88 -23.66 -12.67
C GLY A 116 -8.41 -22.54 -13.61
N PHE A 117 -7.49 -21.69 -13.12
CA PHE A 117 -7.06 -20.51 -13.86
C PHE A 117 -6.42 -20.86 -15.20
N ASN A 118 -5.65 -21.96 -15.23
CA ASN A 118 -4.98 -22.44 -16.43
C ASN A 118 -5.85 -23.39 -17.30
N TRP A 119 -7.10 -23.67 -16.91
CA TRP A 119 -7.99 -24.55 -17.68
C TRP A 119 -8.82 -23.78 -18.70
N GLY A 120 -8.61 -24.07 -19.98
CA GLY A 120 -9.31 -23.38 -21.08
C GLY A 120 -8.91 -21.90 -21.17
N GLU A 121 -9.81 -21.09 -21.73
CA GLU A 121 -9.56 -19.66 -21.95
C GLU A 121 -9.54 -18.86 -20.64
N ARG A 122 -8.63 -17.88 -20.55
CA ARG A 122 -8.52 -16.93 -19.43
C ARG A 122 -9.43 -15.72 -19.67
N THR A 123 -10.71 -15.88 -19.39
CA THR A 123 -11.70 -14.79 -19.58
C THR A 123 -11.47 -13.61 -18.64
N GLU A 124 -12.04 -12.44 -18.95
CA GLU A 124 -12.04 -11.26 -18.06
C GLU A 124 -12.49 -11.60 -16.64
N LYS A 125 -13.53 -12.42 -16.51
CA LYS A 125 -14.01 -12.88 -15.20
C LYS A 125 -12.93 -13.62 -14.41
N LYS A 126 -12.16 -14.52 -15.05
CA LYS A 126 -11.07 -15.25 -14.37
C LYS A 126 -9.94 -14.32 -13.95
N TRP A 127 -9.56 -13.39 -14.83
CA TRP A 127 -8.52 -12.40 -14.53
C TRP A 127 -8.90 -11.48 -13.37
N VAL A 128 -10.08 -10.86 -13.42
CA VAL A 128 -10.52 -9.95 -12.35
C VAL A 128 -10.70 -10.70 -11.03
N LEU A 129 -11.28 -11.90 -11.02
CA LEU A 129 -11.41 -12.69 -9.79
C LEU A 129 -10.05 -13.14 -9.22
N ARG A 130 -9.08 -13.47 -10.09
CA ARG A 130 -7.71 -13.79 -9.67
C ARG A 130 -7.06 -12.59 -8.99
N ILE A 131 -7.07 -11.43 -9.65
CA ILE A 131 -6.52 -10.18 -9.12
C ILE A 131 -7.20 -9.89 -7.78
N CYS A 132 -8.53 -9.76 -7.75
CA CYS A 132 -9.26 -9.47 -6.52
C CYS A 132 -8.92 -10.43 -5.36
N PHE A 133 -8.65 -11.71 -5.62
CA PHE A 133 -8.32 -12.64 -4.55
C PHE A 133 -6.88 -12.45 -4.07
N LEU A 134 -5.92 -12.42 -5.01
CA LEU A 134 -4.51 -12.33 -4.67
C LEU A 134 -4.18 -10.99 -4.02
N GLU A 135 -4.75 -9.87 -4.48
CA GLU A 135 -4.53 -8.56 -3.88
C GLU A 135 -5.04 -8.45 -2.43
N THR A 136 -6.06 -9.23 -2.05
CA THR A 136 -6.50 -9.29 -0.63
C THR A 136 -5.48 -9.96 0.28
N VAL A 137 -4.59 -10.76 -0.29
CA VAL A 137 -3.51 -11.46 0.42
C VAL A 137 -2.19 -10.67 0.29
N ALA A 138 -1.93 -10.05 -0.86
CA ALA A 138 -0.73 -9.25 -1.12
C ALA A 138 -0.63 -8.00 -0.23
N GLY A 139 -1.75 -7.39 0.16
CA GLY A 139 -1.74 -6.27 1.13
C GLY A 139 -1.43 -6.65 2.59
N VAL A 140 -1.26 -7.94 2.92
CA VAL A 140 -1.03 -8.41 4.30
C VAL A 140 0.45 -8.33 4.74
N PRO A 141 1.43 -8.83 3.97
CA PRO A 141 2.83 -8.87 4.37
C PRO A 141 3.41 -7.53 4.82
N GLY A 142 3.28 -6.48 4.00
CA GLY A 142 3.76 -5.14 4.33
C GLY A 142 3.17 -4.62 5.65
N MET A 143 1.86 -4.81 5.85
CA MET A 143 1.16 -4.39 7.07
C MET A 143 1.68 -5.13 8.32
N VAL A 144 1.82 -6.46 8.26
CA VAL A 144 2.32 -7.27 9.38
C VAL A 144 3.77 -6.93 9.70
N ALA A 145 4.60 -6.78 8.67
CA ALA A 145 6.01 -6.41 8.79
C ALA A 145 6.15 -5.02 9.44
N ALA A 146 5.43 -4.02 8.91
CA ALA A 146 5.40 -2.67 9.44
C ALA A 146 4.93 -2.62 10.90
N MET A 147 3.82 -3.29 11.21
CA MET A 147 3.28 -3.36 12.59
C MET A 147 4.31 -3.97 13.54
N THR A 148 4.95 -5.07 13.14
CA THR A 148 5.94 -5.77 13.97
C THR A 148 7.16 -4.89 14.23
N ARG A 149 7.68 -4.22 13.18
CA ARG A 149 8.80 -3.28 13.29
C ARG A 149 8.43 -2.05 14.11
N HIS A 150 7.22 -1.52 13.95
CA HIS A 150 6.70 -0.41 14.73
C HIS A 150 6.69 -0.71 16.22
N LEU A 151 6.09 -1.84 16.62
CA LEU A 151 6.08 -2.27 18.02
C LEU A 151 7.50 -2.59 18.53
N HIS A 152 8.40 -3.06 17.67
CA HIS A 152 9.81 -3.27 18.03
C HIS A 152 10.54 -1.96 18.30
N SER A 153 10.35 -0.96 17.45
CA SER A 153 10.90 0.39 17.62
C SER A 153 10.41 1.03 18.91
N LEU A 154 9.09 0.98 19.17
CA LEU A 154 8.48 1.51 20.39
C LEU A 154 9.01 0.81 21.65
N ARG A 155 8.95 -0.52 21.73
CA ARG A 155 9.33 -1.27 22.95
C ARG A 155 10.83 -1.19 23.27
N ARG A 156 11.66 -0.88 22.27
CA ARG A 156 13.11 -0.72 22.43
C ARG A 156 13.58 0.73 22.45
N LEU A 157 12.69 1.69 22.21
CA LEU A 157 13.00 3.11 22.08
C LEU A 157 14.10 3.39 21.03
N LYS A 158 14.03 2.68 19.89
CA LYS A 158 15.01 2.77 18.80
C LYS A 158 14.38 3.31 17.52
N ARG A 159 15.17 4.03 16.72
CA ARG A 159 14.80 4.39 15.34
C ARG A 159 14.59 3.12 14.50
N ASP A 160 13.67 3.21 13.56
CA ASP A 160 13.37 2.12 12.61
C ASP A 160 14.19 2.21 11.31
N HIS A 161 14.74 3.40 11.02
CA HIS A 161 15.55 3.68 9.84
C HIS A 161 14.81 3.56 8.48
N GLY A 162 13.50 3.85 8.49
CA GLY A 162 12.71 4.10 7.27
C GLY A 162 11.95 2.89 6.71
N TRP A 163 12.02 1.74 7.36
CA TRP A 163 11.39 0.51 6.91
C TRP A 163 9.87 0.52 7.07
N ILE A 164 9.36 1.02 8.22
CA ILE A 164 7.91 1.03 8.52
C ILE A 164 7.14 1.79 7.44
N HIS A 165 7.67 2.91 6.96
CA HIS A 165 6.99 3.73 5.96
C HIS A 165 6.83 2.97 4.64
N THR A 166 7.92 2.44 4.08
CA THR A 166 7.89 1.65 2.84
C THR A 166 6.98 0.43 2.94
N LEU A 167 6.99 -0.27 4.08
CA LEU A 167 6.14 -1.46 4.26
C LEU A 167 4.65 -1.13 4.40
N LEU A 168 4.30 0.03 4.97
CA LEU A 168 2.92 0.52 4.99
C LEU A 168 2.46 1.03 3.62
N GLU A 169 3.37 1.65 2.87
CA GLU A 169 3.13 2.12 1.51
C GLU A 169 2.86 0.94 0.57
N GLU A 170 3.71 -0.09 0.57
CA GLU A 170 3.49 -1.35 -0.15
C GLU A 170 2.11 -1.95 0.18
N ALA A 171 1.78 -2.07 1.47
CA ALA A 171 0.48 -2.60 1.88
C ALA A 171 -0.73 -1.77 1.40
N GLU A 172 -0.56 -0.43 1.30
CA GLU A 172 -1.57 0.43 0.72
C GLU A 172 -1.64 0.27 -0.80
N ASN A 173 -0.50 0.17 -1.48
CA ASN A 173 -0.41 0.02 -2.92
C ASN A 173 -1.15 -1.25 -3.39
N GLU A 174 -0.90 -2.39 -2.75
CA GLU A 174 -1.62 -3.65 -3.01
C GLU A 174 -3.13 -3.52 -2.76
N ARG A 175 -3.51 -2.77 -1.71
CA ARG A 175 -4.94 -2.47 -1.46
C ARG A 175 -5.54 -1.64 -2.59
N MET A 176 -4.77 -0.75 -3.22
CA MET A 176 -5.22 0.05 -4.37
C MET A 176 -5.33 -0.79 -5.66
N HIS A 177 -4.51 -1.84 -5.83
CA HIS A 177 -4.72 -2.87 -6.85
C HIS A 177 -6.11 -3.52 -6.68
N LEU A 178 -6.42 -3.96 -5.46
CA LEU A 178 -7.73 -4.54 -5.12
C LEU A 178 -8.88 -3.56 -5.39
N MET A 179 -8.78 -2.32 -4.91
CA MET A 179 -9.83 -1.31 -5.09
C MET A 179 -10.10 -1.03 -6.57
N THR A 180 -9.06 -1.05 -7.39
CA THR A 180 -9.16 -0.92 -8.85
C THR A 180 -9.89 -2.12 -9.47
N ALA A 181 -9.52 -3.35 -9.10
CA ALA A 181 -10.17 -4.55 -9.63
C ALA A 181 -11.65 -4.66 -9.23
N LEU A 182 -12.02 -4.18 -8.04
CA LEU A 182 -13.41 -4.17 -7.57
C LEU A 182 -14.33 -3.24 -8.37
N GLN A 183 -13.78 -2.23 -9.06
CA GLN A 183 -14.54 -1.38 -10.00
C GLN A 183 -14.95 -2.16 -11.26
N LEU A 184 -14.22 -3.21 -11.62
CA LEU A 184 -14.53 -4.06 -12.77
C LEU A 184 -15.54 -5.14 -12.42
N ARG A 185 -15.44 -5.72 -11.22
CA ARG A 185 -16.35 -6.79 -10.79
C ARG A 185 -16.45 -6.88 -9.27
N GLN A 186 -17.68 -6.87 -8.78
CA GLN A 186 -17.99 -7.22 -7.40
C GLN A 186 -18.01 -8.74 -7.19
N PRO A 187 -17.23 -9.29 -6.23
CA PRO A 187 -17.23 -10.72 -5.95
C PRO A 187 -18.50 -11.20 -5.25
N SER A 188 -18.80 -12.49 -5.39
CA SER A 188 -19.93 -13.14 -4.71
C SER A 188 -19.66 -13.35 -3.22
N TRP A 189 -20.70 -13.69 -2.46
CA TRP A 189 -20.56 -13.98 -1.02
C TRP A 189 -19.62 -15.16 -0.75
N LEU A 190 -19.67 -16.23 -1.55
CA LEU A 190 -18.75 -17.38 -1.44
C LEU A 190 -17.29 -16.95 -1.61
N PHE A 191 -17.02 -16.08 -2.58
CA PHE A 191 -15.67 -15.53 -2.79
C PHE A 191 -15.21 -14.73 -1.58
N ARG A 192 -16.08 -13.85 -1.05
CA ARG A 192 -15.79 -13.04 0.14
C ARG A 192 -15.54 -13.90 1.38
N SER A 193 -16.29 -14.98 1.58
CA SER A 193 -16.03 -15.96 2.64
C SER A 193 -14.65 -16.62 2.47
N GLY A 194 -14.27 -16.96 1.23
CA GLY A 194 -12.93 -17.46 0.92
C GLY A 194 -11.83 -16.47 1.30
N VAL A 195 -11.99 -15.18 0.98
CA VAL A 195 -11.05 -14.12 1.38
C VAL A 195 -10.90 -14.06 2.90
N ILE A 196 -12.00 -14.07 3.67
CA ILE A 196 -11.93 -14.03 5.13
C ILE A 196 -11.15 -15.21 5.70
N VAL A 197 -11.43 -16.43 5.23
CA VAL A 197 -10.73 -17.64 5.68
C VAL A 197 -9.24 -17.57 5.32
N SER A 198 -8.93 -17.18 4.08
CA SER A 198 -7.54 -17.06 3.62
C SER A 198 -6.77 -15.98 4.37
N GLN A 199 -7.37 -14.81 4.62
CA GLN A 199 -6.75 -13.77 5.42
C GLN A 199 -6.52 -14.21 6.86
N GLY A 200 -7.51 -14.85 7.51
CA GLY A 200 -7.36 -15.36 8.87
C GLY A 200 -6.19 -16.34 9.00
N ALA A 201 -6.08 -17.28 8.05
CA ALA A 201 -4.97 -18.23 8.00
C ALA A 201 -3.63 -17.54 7.67
N PHE A 202 -3.61 -16.70 6.63
CA PHE A 202 -2.38 -16.09 6.13
C PHE A 202 -1.79 -15.05 7.08
N VAL A 203 -2.61 -14.16 7.65
CA VAL A 203 -2.17 -13.18 8.68
C VAL A 203 -1.54 -13.93 9.86
N THR A 204 -2.17 -14.99 10.34
CA THR A 204 -1.65 -15.78 11.46
C THR A 204 -0.31 -16.42 11.14
N MET A 205 -0.23 -17.15 10.02
CA MET A 205 1.00 -17.83 9.61
C MET A 205 2.13 -16.85 9.29
N PHE A 206 1.84 -15.77 8.56
CA PHE A 206 2.84 -14.79 8.18
C PHE A 206 3.34 -14.00 9.39
N SER A 207 2.47 -13.67 10.36
CA SER A 207 2.90 -13.02 11.61
C SER A 207 3.87 -13.89 12.41
N ILE A 208 3.55 -15.19 12.55
CA ILE A 208 4.46 -16.14 13.21
C ILE A 208 5.77 -16.25 12.42
N ALA A 209 5.71 -16.37 11.10
CA ALA A 209 6.90 -16.45 10.26
C ALA A 209 7.77 -15.19 10.36
N TYR A 210 7.17 -13.99 10.41
CA TYR A 210 7.90 -12.72 10.50
C TYR A 210 8.59 -12.58 11.87
N LEU A 211 7.94 -13.03 12.95
CA LEU A 211 8.55 -13.05 14.28
C LEU A 211 9.73 -14.04 14.37
N LEU A 212 9.70 -15.13 13.60
CA LEU A 212 10.77 -16.13 13.57
C LEU A 212 11.90 -15.79 12.60
N SER A 213 11.58 -15.24 11.43
CA SER A 213 12.53 -14.92 10.37
C SER A 213 11.98 -13.84 9.42
N PRO A 214 12.27 -12.55 9.70
CA PRO A 214 11.95 -11.45 8.77
C PRO A 214 12.58 -11.66 7.39
N ARG A 215 13.80 -12.22 7.34
CA ARG A 215 14.48 -12.57 6.10
C ARG A 215 13.68 -13.55 5.25
N PHE A 216 13.12 -14.61 5.85
CA PHE A 216 12.27 -15.56 5.13
C PHE A 216 11.07 -14.84 4.53
N CYS A 217 10.38 -14.02 5.32
CA CYS A 217 9.21 -13.27 4.88
C CYS A 217 9.50 -12.31 3.72
N HIS A 218 10.53 -11.48 3.83
CA HIS A 218 10.91 -10.58 2.73
C HIS A 218 11.36 -11.36 1.49
N ARG A 219 12.09 -12.46 1.63
CA ARG A 219 12.47 -13.27 0.48
C ARG A 219 11.25 -13.96 -0.16
N PHE A 220 10.30 -14.40 0.65
CA PHE A 220 9.03 -14.99 0.22
C PHE A 220 8.18 -13.97 -0.56
N VAL A 221 8.02 -12.76 -0.06
CA VAL A 221 7.32 -11.66 -0.76
C VAL A 221 8.03 -11.34 -2.08
N GLY A 222 9.37 -11.16 -2.08
CA GLY A 222 10.08 -10.90 -3.33
C GLY A 222 9.86 -11.98 -4.41
N TYR A 223 9.73 -13.26 -4.03
CA TYR A 223 9.36 -14.32 -4.98
C TYR A 223 7.87 -14.31 -5.35
N LEU A 224 6.96 -13.89 -4.47
CA LEU A 224 5.56 -13.63 -4.85
C LEU A 224 5.50 -12.57 -5.93
N GLU A 225 6.27 -11.49 -5.79
CA GLU A 225 6.22 -10.38 -6.75
C GLU A 225 6.93 -10.71 -8.07
N GLU A 226 7.92 -11.61 -8.07
CA GLU A 226 8.38 -12.22 -9.33
C GLU A 226 7.24 -12.93 -10.08
N GLU A 227 6.40 -13.67 -9.35
CA GLU A 227 5.23 -14.34 -9.91
C GLU A 227 4.11 -13.36 -10.28
N ALA A 228 3.98 -12.23 -9.59
CA ALA A 228 3.05 -11.15 -9.91
C ALA A 228 3.45 -10.43 -11.21
N VAL A 229 4.72 -9.99 -11.35
CA VAL A 229 5.27 -9.41 -12.59
C VAL A 229 5.10 -10.36 -13.77
N PHE A 230 5.36 -11.66 -13.57
CA PHE A 230 5.10 -12.67 -14.61
C PHE A 230 3.61 -12.76 -14.97
N THR A 231 2.73 -12.75 -13.97
CA THR A 231 1.27 -12.85 -14.14
C THR A 231 0.70 -11.64 -14.88
N TYR A 232 1.09 -10.42 -14.51
CA TYR A 232 0.65 -9.22 -15.21
C TYR A 232 1.25 -9.09 -16.62
N SER A 233 2.49 -9.57 -16.82
CA SER A 233 3.05 -9.69 -18.19
C SER A 233 2.24 -10.66 -19.06
N LYS A 234 1.70 -11.73 -18.49
CA LYS A 234 0.79 -12.66 -19.18
C LYS A 234 -0.59 -12.03 -19.42
N CYS A 235 -1.08 -11.21 -18.50
CA CYS A 235 -2.30 -10.42 -18.69
C CYS A 235 -2.15 -9.46 -19.88
N LEU A 236 -1.04 -8.71 -19.97
CA LEU A 236 -0.76 -7.82 -21.09
C LEU A 236 -0.74 -8.56 -22.44
N LYS A 237 -0.18 -9.78 -22.50
CA LYS A 237 -0.25 -10.61 -23.71
C LYS A 237 -1.70 -11.00 -24.07
N ASP A 238 -2.52 -11.33 -23.07
CA ASP A 238 -3.93 -11.61 -23.30
C ASP A 238 -4.72 -10.36 -23.75
N ILE A 239 -4.29 -9.16 -23.33
CA ILE A 239 -4.82 -7.87 -23.79
C ILE A 239 -4.40 -7.59 -25.25
N GLU A 240 -3.15 -7.85 -25.61
CA GLU A 240 -2.64 -7.54 -26.95
C GLU A 240 -3.19 -8.49 -28.01
N SER A 241 -3.16 -9.80 -27.74
CA SER A 241 -3.48 -10.82 -28.74
C SER A 241 -4.51 -11.87 -28.30
N GLY A 242 -4.93 -11.87 -27.04
CA GLY A 242 -5.77 -12.92 -26.46
C GLY A 242 -7.23 -12.54 -26.20
N SER A 243 -7.77 -13.08 -25.11
CA SER A 243 -9.17 -12.97 -24.69
C SER A 243 -9.55 -11.62 -24.08
N LEU A 244 -8.59 -10.72 -23.84
CA LEU A 244 -8.80 -9.41 -23.21
C LEU A 244 -8.59 -8.23 -24.18
N LYS A 245 -8.69 -8.43 -25.49
CA LYS A 245 -8.47 -7.37 -26.49
C LYS A 245 -9.29 -6.09 -26.25
N HIS A 246 -10.50 -6.23 -25.71
CA HIS A 246 -11.34 -5.08 -25.38
C HIS A 246 -10.75 -4.19 -24.26
N TRP A 247 -9.81 -4.69 -23.45
CA TRP A 247 -9.11 -3.87 -22.44
C TRP A 247 -8.13 -2.85 -23.03
N GLN A 248 -7.80 -2.95 -24.32
CA GLN A 248 -7.03 -1.91 -25.01
C GLN A 248 -7.80 -0.57 -25.13
N ILE A 249 -9.13 -0.63 -25.13
CA ILE A 249 -10.00 0.55 -25.30
C ILE A 249 -10.95 0.76 -24.12
N LYS A 250 -11.04 -0.19 -23.19
CA LYS A 250 -11.85 -0.06 -21.99
C LYS A 250 -11.23 1.01 -21.10
N ALA A 251 -12.01 2.04 -20.76
CA ALA A 251 -11.56 3.12 -19.90
C ALA A 251 -11.07 2.60 -18.54
N ALA A 252 -9.98 3.19 -18.05
CA ALA A 252 -9.45 2.95 -16.71
C ALA A 252 -10.46 3.41 -15.65
N PRO A 253 -10.61 2.68 -14.52
CA PRO A 253 -11.41 3.14 -13.41
C PRO A 253 -10.86 4.45 -12.82
N ASP A 254 -11.74 5.37 -12.39
CA ASP A 254 -11.32 6.66 -11.85
C ASP A 254 -10.37 6.58 -10.65
N VAL A 255 -10.51 5.52 -9.84
CA VAL A 255 -9.60 5.25 -8.72
C VAL A 255 -8.17 5.03 -9.20
N ALA A 256 -7.99 4.32 -10.32
CA ALA A 256 -6.69 4.05 -10.92
C ALA A 256 -6.09 5.32 -11.52
N ILE A 257 -6.90 6.08 -12.27
CA ILE A 257 -6.51 7.36 -12.85
C ILE A 257 -5.97 8.30 -11.76
N ARG A 258 -6.71 8.45 -10.65
CA ARG A 258 -6.30 9.32 -9.56
C ARG A 258 -5.09 8.81 -8.78
N TYR A 259 -4.99 7.50 -8.56
CA TYR A 259 -3.90 6.90 -7.80
C TYR A 259 -2.58 7.04 -8.57
N TRP A 260 -2.48 6.41 -9.74
CA TRP A 260 -1.29 6.42 -10.59
C TRP A 260 -1.09 7.68 -11.42
N LYS A 261 -1.95 8.70 -11.27
CA LYS A 261 -1.91 9.95 -12.05
C LYS A 261 -1.91 9.72 -13.57
N LEU A 262 -2.68 8.72 -14.02
CA LEU A 262 -2.80 8.41 -15.45
C LEU A 262 -3.59 9.51 -16.18
N PRO A 263 -3.41 9.64 -17.50
CA PRO A 263 -4.29 10.49 -18.32
C PRO A 263 -5.76 10.08 -18.21
N GLU A 264 -6.70 11.02 -18.35
CA GLU A 264 -8.15 10.72 -18.30
C GLU A 264 -8.60 9.77 -19.42
N THR A 265 -7.83 9.70 -20.51
CA THR A 265 -8.06 8.79 -21.63
C THR A 265 -7.40 7.42 -21.45
N ALA A 266 -6.81 7.14 -20.28
CA ALA A 266 -6.12 5.89 -20.01
C ALA A 266 -7.07 4.69 -20.11
N SER A 267 -6.52 3.59 -20.62
CA SER A 267 -7.20 2.31 -20.79
C SER A 267 -6.87 1.35 -19.65
N MET A 268 -7.59 0.23 -19.58
CA MET A 268 -7.23 -0.88 -18.70
C MET A 268 -5.84 -1.47 -19.00
N LYS A 269 -5.31 -1.33 -20.23
CA LYS A 269 -3.93 -1.71 -20.54
C LYS A 269 -2.94 -0.89 -19.71
N ASP A 270 -3.16 0.42 -19.61
CA ASP A 270 -2.29 1.35 -18.89
C ASP A 270 -2.32 1.10 -17.38
N VAL A 271 -3.50 0.76 -16.86
CA VAL A 271 -3.65 0.32 -15.46
C VAL A 271 -2.85 -0.95 -15.19
N VAL A 272 -2.91 -1.95 -16.08
CA VAL A 272 -2.16 -3.20 -15.91
C VAL A 272 -0.65 -2.98 -16.03
N LEU A 273 -0.20 -2.02 -16.85
CA LEU A 273 1.20 -1.61 -16.91
C LEU A 273 1.66 -0.99 -15.59
N ALA A 274 0.86 -0.10 -15.01
CA ALA A 274 1.15 0.56 -13.73
C ALA A 274 1.23 -0.45 -12.57
N ILE A 275 0.23 -1.32 -12.43
CA ILE A 275 0.24 -2.39 -11.42
C ILE A 275 1.51 -3.26 -11.59
N ARG A 276 1.83 -3.69 -12.82
CA ARG A 276 3.04 -4.49 -13.07
C ARG A 276 4.32 -3.78 -12.65
N ALA A 277 4.38 -2.46 -12.75
CA ALA A 277 5.54 -1.68 -12.32
C ALA A 277 5.64 -1.61 -10.79
N ASP A 278 4.52 -1.45 -10.09
CA ASP A 278 4.44 -1.57 -8.62
C ASP A 278 4.96 -2.93 -8.16
N GLU A 279 4.49 -4.03 -8.76
CA GLU A 279 4.97 -5.39 -8.43
C GLU A 279 6.48 -5.53 -8.66
N ALA A 280 7.01 -4.92 -9.72
CA ALA A 280 8.43 -4.97 -10.02
C ALA A 280 9.25 -4.18 -9.00
N HIS A 281 8.70 -3.08 -8.47
CA HIS A 281 9.26 -2.30 -7.37
C HIS A 281 9.24 -3.12 -6.07
N HIS A 282 8.08 -3.63 -5.65
CA HIS A 282 7.92 -4.47 -4.46
C HIS A 282 8.85 -5.68 -4.47
N ARG A 283 9.01 -6.33 -5.63
CA ARG A 283 10.00 -7.41 -5.84
C ARG A 283 11.40 -6.98 -5.46
N VAL A 284 11.86 -5.85 -5.99
CA VAL A 284 13.22 -5.33 -5.79
C VAL A 284 13.40 -4.90 -4.33
N VAL A 285 12.43 -4.16 -3.78
CA VAL A 285 12.40 -3.75 -2.38
C VAL A 285 12.54 -4.97 -1.48
N ASN A 286 11.63 -5.94 -1.56
CA ASN A 286 11.64 -7.09 -0.67
C ASN A 286 12.86 -8.00 -0.85
N HIS A 287 13.38 -8.16 -2.06
CA HIS A 287 14.64 -8.88 -2.26
C HIS A 287 15.86 -8.18 -1.65
N THR A 288 15.87 -6.86 -1.65
CA THR A 288 16.90 -6.04 -0.99
C THR A 288 16.74 -6.13 0.53
N LEU A 289 15.54 -5.91 1.07
CA LEU A 289 15.25 -6.00 2.50
C LEU A 289 15.60 -7.39 3.08
N ALA A 290 15.36 -8.47 2.33
CA ALA A 290 15.77 -9.83 2.72
C ALA A 290 17.30 -10.02 2.83
N SER A 291 18.07 -9.17 2.16
CA SER A 291 19.53 -9.24 2.08
C SER A 291 20.24 -8.27 3.02
N MET A 292 19.49 -7.31 3.59
CA MET A 292 19.96 -6.32 4.55
C MET A 292 19.90 -6.84 5.99
N LYS A 293 20.63 -6.16 6.89
CA LYS A 293 20.47 -6.31 8.33
C LYS A 293 19.30 -5.47 8.82
N GLU A 294 18.69 -5.90 9.93
CA GLU A 294 17.45 -5.29 10.45
C GLU A 294 17.59 -3.81 10.87
N ASP A 295 18.81 -3.38 11.20
CA ASP A 295 19.17 -2.04 11.68
C ASP A 295 19.81 -1.14 10.61
N GLU A 296 19.99 -1.65 9.38
CA GLU A 296 20.49 -0.85 8.27
C GLU A 296 19.44 0.16 7.78
N TYR A 297 19.91 1.28 7.25
CA TYR A 297 19.03 2.30 6.70
C TYR A 297 18.34 1.80 5.44
N ASN A 298 17.02 1.94 5.39
CA ASN A 298 16.24 1.60 4.20
C ASN A 298 16.68 2.50 3.03
N PRO A 299 17.22 1.95 1.92
CA PRO A 299 17.71 2.76 0.81
C PRO A 299 16.59 3.39 -0.03
N TYR A 300 15.33 2.96 0.15
CA TYR A 300 14.19 3.45 -0.62
C TYR A 300 13.56 4.67 0.08
N GLU A 301 13.43 5.75 -0.67
CA GLU A 301 12.81 6.98 -0.19
C GLU A 301 11.28 6.99 -0.47
N PRO A 302 10.48 7.72 0.32
CA PRO A 302 9.05 7.87 0.06
C PRO A 302 8.73 8.31 -1.37
N GLY A 303 7.94 7.51 -2.09
CA GLY A 303 7.47 7.81 -3.44
C GLY A 303 8.53 7.78 -4.55
N LYS A 304 9.61 7.00 -4.39
CA LYS A 304 10.67 6.83 -5.40
C LYS A 304 10.92 5.37 -5.73
#